data_AF-A0A5K1GB50-F1
#
_entry.id   AF-A0A5K1GB50-F1
#
_cell.length_a   1.000
_cell.length_b   1.000
_cell.length_c   1.000
_cell.angle_alpha   90.00
_cell.angle_beta   90.00
_cell.angle_gamma   90.00
#
_symmetry.space_group_name_H-M   'P 1'
#
loop_
_entity.id
_entity.type
_entity.pdbx_description
1 polymer ?
#
loop_
_entity_poly.entity_id
_entity_poly.type
_entity_poly.pdbx_seq_one_letter_code
_entity_poly.pdbx_strand_id
1 'polypeptide(L)'
;MAGRRGAQTLPYSKVKTKTSRRRKSQLRDFLSTNIFCIGIIVSLGVFIVVVLRYGIPIPPSTRPQNSSYPPFSRRKSSPLQRFTSLNGTYSPVDISTKGLYDKIQFLDVDGGPWKQGWVVKYKGDEWNDEKLKVFVVPHSHNDPGWKLTVEEYYMRQSRHILDTIVETLSK
;
A
#
# COMPACT_ATOMS: atom_id res chain seq x y z
N MET A 1 88.85 -37.79 -28.26
CA MET A 1 89.46 -36.50 -28.63
C MET A 1 88.55 -35.37 -28.15
N ALA A 2 89.14 -34.40 -27.43
CA ALA A 2 88.70 -33.03 -27.11
C ALA A 2 87.20 -32.84 -26.74
N GLY A 3 86.82 -32.46 -25.51
CA GLY A 3 87.36 -31.37 -24.70
C GLY A 3 86.78 -30.03 -25.16
N ARG A 4 85.72 -29.53 -24.50
CA ARG A 4 85.34 -28.11 -24.59
C ARG A 4 84.80 -27.61 -23.24
N ARG A 5 85.46 -26.56 -22.76
CA ARG A 5 85.28 -25.90 -21.47
C ARG A 5 84.16 -24.86 -21.54
N GLY A 6 83.53 -24.64 -20.40
CA GLY A 6 83.30 -23.30 -19.87
C GLY A 6 81.90 -22.72 -20.04
N ALA A 7 81.19 -22.58 -18.92
CA ALA A 7 80.29 -21.44 -18.71
C ALA A 7 80.38 -21.03 -17.23
N GLN A 8 80.57 -19.72 -17.03
CA GLN A 8 80.94 -19.04 -15.80
C GLN A 8 79.71 -18.81 -14.92
N THR A 9 79.84 -18.99 -13.61
CA THR A 9 78.84 -18.60 -12.61
C THR A 9 79.13 -17.18 -12.12
N LEU A 10 78.19 -16.26 -12.34
CA LEU A 10 78.24 -14.88 -11.84
C LEU A 10 77.79 -14.81 -10.37
N PRO A 11 78.43 -14.00 -9.50
CA PRO A 11 78.02 -13.89 -8.12
C PRO A 11 76.90 -12.88 -7.91
N TYR A 12 75.98 -13.31 -7.05
CA TYR A 12 74.91 -12.59 -6.39
C TYR A 12 75.35 -11.22 -5.82
N SER A 13 74.61 -10.15 -6.14
CA SER A 13 74.72 -8.86 -5.46
C SER A 13 73.33 -8.31 -5.09
N LYS A 14 73.24 -7.87 -3.83
CA LYS A 14 72.04 -7.42 -3.10
C LYS A 14 71.34 -6.24 -3.78
N VAL A 15 70.04 -6.37 -4.04
CA VAL A 15 69.16 -5.25 -4.37
C VAL A 15 68.86 -4.45 -3.10
N LYS A 16 69.31 -3.20 -3.05
CA LYS A 16 68.87 -2.19 -2.07
C LYS A 16 67.47 -1.71 -2.46
N THR A 17 66.45 -2.03 -1.68
CA THR A 17 65.13 -1.41 -1.81
C THR A 17 65.16 0.00 -1.24
N LYS A 18 65.13 1.01 -2.12
CA LYS A 18 64.86 2.40 -1.74
C LYS A 18 63.39 2.54 -1.36
N THR A 19 63.11 2.71 -0.07
CA THR A 19 61.84 3.26 0.42
C THR A 19 61.78 4.74 0.03
N SER A 20 61.00 5.11 -0.98
CA SER A 20 60.37 6.44 -1.09
C SER A 20 59.42 6.55 -2.28
N ARG A 21 58.11 6.54 -1.99
CA ARG A 21 57.08 7.47 -2.51
C ARG A 21 55.70 7.02 -2.03
N ARG A 22 55.41 7.24 -0.75
CA ARG A 22 54.07 7.06 -0.16
C ARG A 22 53.60 8.38 0.46
N ARG A 23 53.32 9.37 -0.39
CA ARG A 23 52.67 10.64 0.04
C ARG A 23 51.46 11.04 -0.80
N LYS A 24 51.16 10.34 -1.91
CA LYS A 24 49.95 10.59 -2.72
C LYS A 24 48.77 9.63 -2.44
N SER A 25 48.92 8.61 -1.58
CA SER A 25 47.82 7.68 -1.29
C SER A 25 46.94 8.15 -0.13
N GLN A 26 47.47 8.89 0.85
CA GLN A 26 46.74 9.17 2.09
C GLN A 26 45.42 9.91 1.83
N LEU A 27 45.40 10.98 1.02
CA LEU A 27 44.16 11.69 0.71
C LEU A 27 43.12 10.85 -0.03
N ARG A 28 43.57 9.95 -0.93
CA ARG A 28 42.67 9.04 -1.67
C ARG A 28 42.11 7.96 -0.76
N ASP A 29 42.92 7.47 0.16
CA ASP A 29 42.55 6.46 1.17
C ASP A 29 41.59 7.07 2.22
N PHE A 30 41.76 8.35 2.58
CA PHE A 30 40.80 9.09 3.42
C PHE A 30 39.47 9.31 2.72
N LEU A 31 39.48 9.68 1.43
CA LEU A 31 38.25 9.95 0.68
C LEU A 31 37.45 8.67 0.40
N SER A 32 38.13 7.55 0.10
CA SER A 32 37.49 6.25 -0.13
C SER A 32 36.93 5.65 1.15
N THR A 33 37.65 5.73 2.26
CA THR A 33 37.19 5.21 3.56
C THR A 33 35.96 5.96 4.06
N ASN A 34 35.86 7.26 3.77
CA ASN A 34 34.78 8.13 4.22
C ASN A 34 33.68 8.35 3.17
N ILE A 35 33.70 7.63 2.05
CA ILE A 35 32.77 7.88 0.93
C ILE A 35 31.30 7.75 1.35
N PHE A 36 31.00 6.83 2.26
CA PHE A 36 29.66 6.62 2.80
C PHE A 36 29.23 7.78 3.70
N CYS A 37 30.12 8.23 4.60
CA CYS A 37 29.87 9.39 5.47
C CYS A 37 29.66 10.67 4.67
N ILE A 38 30.51 10.90 3.66
CA ILE A 38 30.38 12.05 2.74
C ILE A 38 29.06 11.96 1.97
N GLY A 39 28.68 10.77 1.49
CA GLY A 39 27.40 10.53 0.82
C GLY A 39 26.19 10.85 1.71
N ILE A 40 26.21 10.45 2.98
CA ILE A 40 25.14 10.77 3.93
C ILE A 40 25.05 12.28 4.18
N ILE A 41 26.18 12.95 4.41
CA ILE A 41 26.20 14.40 4.66
C ILE A 41 25.67 15.18 3.45
N VAL A 42 26.08 14.80 2.24
CA VAL A 42 25.59 15.42 1.00
C VAL A 42 24.09 15.19 0.83
N SER A 43 23.61 13.96 1.08
CA SER A 43 22.18 13.63 1.01
C SER A 43 21.35 14.44 2.03
N LEU A 44 21.82 14.54 3.28
CA LEU A 44 21.17 15.36 4.31
C LEU A 44 21.18 16.85 3.95
N GLY A 45 22.28 17.36 3.39
CA GLY A 45 22.37 18.74 2.94
C GLY A 45 21.37 19.06 1.83
N VAL A 46 21.28 18.21 0.81
CA VAL A 46 20.29 18.34 -0.28
C VAL A 46 18.86 18.25 0.28
N PHE A 47 18.60 17.32 1.19
CA PHE A 47 17.30 17.19 1.85
C PHE A 47 16.92 18.45 2.63
N ILE A 48 17.84 19.04 3.41
CA ILE A 48 17.61 20.29 4.14
C ILE A 48 17.33 21.44 3.18
N VAL A 49 18.08 21.56 2.08
CA VAL A 49 17.84 22.61 1.06
C VAL A 49 16.46 22.45 0.44
N VAL A 50 16.05 21.22 0.11
CA VAL A 50 14.71 20.95 -0.44
C VAL A 50 13.62 21.30 0.58
N VAL A 51 13.77 20.92 1.84
CA VAL A 51 12.82 21.25 2.92
C VAL A 51 12.72 22.76 3.15
N LEU A 52 13.85 23.48 3.13
CA LEU A 52 13.86 24.95 3.30
C LEU A 52 13.29 25.69 2.08
N ARG A 53 13.46 25.15 0.85
CA ARG A 53 12.99 25.79 -0.38
C ARG A 53 11.53 25.49 -0.70
N TYR A 54 11.09 24.26 -0.45
CA TYR A 54 9.78 23.76 -0.88
C TYR A 54 8.83 23.48 0.30
N GLY A 55 9.31 23.61 1.54
CA GLY A 55 8.55 23.25 2.74
C GLY A 55 8.41 21.74 2.89
N ILE A 56 8.07 21.29 4.09
CA ILE A 56 7.59 19.92 4.29
C ILE A 56 6.15 19.90 3.78
N PRO A 57 5.78 19.06 2.78
CA PRO A 57 4.38 18.93 2.39
C PRO A 57 3.61 18.43 3.61
N ILE A 58 2.80 19.31 4.19
CA ILE A 58 1.90 18.97 5.27
C ILE A 58 0.88 18.00 4.64
N PRO A 59 0.80 16.72 5.06
CA PRO A 59 -0.33 15.89 4.67
C PRO A 59 -1.60 16.62 5.10
N PRO A 60 -2.69 16.62 4.31
CA PRO A 60 -3.91 17.33 4.70
C PRO A 60 -4.36 16.84 6.08
N SER A 61 -4.05 17.63 7.10
CA SER A 61 -4.48 17.40 8.45
C SER A 61 -5.95 17.77 8.48
N THR A 62 -6.76 16.79 8.87
CA THR A 62 -8.16 16.96 9.20
C THR A 62 -8.28 18.06 10.25
N ARG A 63 -8.65 19.25 9.77
CA ARG A 63 -8.96 20.41 10.60
C ARG A 63 -10.23 20.08 11.39
N PRO A 64 -10.22 20.04 12.73
CA PRO A 64 -11.46 19.98 13.46
C PRO A 64 -12.10 21.37 13.38
N GLN A 65 -13.15 21.50 12.57
CA GLN A 65 -14.01 22.67 12.65
C GLN A 65 -14.79 22.58 13.97
N ASN A 66 -14.44 23.46 14.90
CA ASN A 66 -15.32 23.85 15.99
C ASN A 66 -16.55 24.54 15.39
N SER A 67 -17.62 23.79 15.15
CA SER A 67 -18.95 24.36 14.92
C SER A 67 -19.65 24.53 16.25
N SER A 68 -19.73 25.79 16.68
CA SER A 68 -20.69 26.20 17.70
C SER A 68 -22.08 26.12 17.08
N TYR A 69 -22.78 25.01 17.26
CA TYR A 69 -24.19 24.88 16.87
C TYR A 69 -25.07 25.56 17.94
N PRO A 70 -26.07 26.37 17.55
CA PRO A 70 -27.05 26.91 18.49
C PRO A 70 -27.99 25.79 18.98
N PRO A 71 -28.64 25.95 20.16
CA PRO A 71 -29.53 24.93 20.66
C PRO A 71 -30.91 24.98 19.98
N PHE A 72 -31.29 23.82 19.45
CA PHE A 72 -32.61 23.20 19.56
C PHE A 72 -33.84 23.82 18.86
N SER A 73 -34.48 23.00 18.03
CA SER A 73 -35.92 22.72 18.22
C SER A 73 -36.27 21.32 17.71
N ARG A 74 -36.50 20.42 18.66
CA ARG A 74 -37.04 19.08 18.46
C ARG A 74 -38.49 19.21 17.98
N ARG A 75 -38.74 19.11 16.66
CA ARG A 75 -40.08 18.82 16.15
C ARG A 75 -40.33 17.32 16.24
N LYS A 76 -41.31 16.97 17.08
CA LYS A 76 -41.90 15.63 17.18
C LYS A 76 -42.72 15.31 15.91
N SER A 77 -42.88 14.00 15.74
CA SER A 77 -43.87 13.24 14.96
C SER A 77 -43.72 13.18 13.44
N SER A 78 -43.37 11.96 13.00
CA SER A 78 -43.84 11.31 11.78
C SER A 78 -45.37 11.37 11.66
N PRO A 79 -45.90 11.35 10.43
CA PRO A 79 -46.21 10.06 9.82
C PRO A 79 -45.51 9.93 8.47
N LEU A 80 -45.25 8.67 8.11
CA LEU A 80 -44.86 8.21 6.79
C LEU A 80 -45.77 8.88 5.75
N GLN A 81 -45.31 9.98 5.13
CA GLN A 81 -45.98 10.53 3.96
C GLN A 81 -45.77 9.51 2.85
N ARG A 82 -46.79 8.66 2.67
CA ARG A 82 -47.04 8.00 1.41
C ARG A 82 -47.08 9.13 0.38
N PHE A 83 -45.98 9.29 -0.36
CA PHE A 83 -45.91 10.18 -1.51
C PHE A 83 -46.89 9.62 -2.54
N THR A 84 -48.16 9.99 -2.42
CA THR A 84 -49.12 9.86 -3.52
C THR A 84 -48.64 10.82 -4.60
N SER A 85 -48.27 10.22 -5.72
CA SER A 85 -47.83 10.84 -6.96
C SER A 85 -48.79 11.94 -7.43
N LEU A 86 -48.53 13.18 -7.00
CA LEU A 86 -49.05 14.37 -7.66
C LEU A 86 -48.05 14.68 -8.79
N ASN A 87 -48.50 14.45 -10.03
CA ASN A 87 -47.76 14.43 -11.31
C ASN A 87 -47.06 13.09 -11.61
N GLY A 88 -47.76 12.25 -12.37
CA GLY A 88 -47.40 10.88 -12.76
C GLY A 88 -46.21 10.76 -13.71
N THR A 89 -45.02 11.14 -13.26
CA THR A 89 -43.76 10.94 -13.99
C THR A 89 -42.83 9.91 -13.35
N TYR A 90 -43.23 9.29 -12.22
CA TYR A 90 -42.41 8.31 -11.51
C TYR A 90 -43.18 7.02 -11.21
N SER A 91 -42.55 5.89 -11.50
CA SER A 91 -43.06 4.57 -11.13
C SER A 91 -43.18 4.47 -9.60
N PRO A 92 -44.26 3.87 -9.07
CA PRO A 92 -44.41 3.68 -7.63
C PRO A 92 -43.35 2.69 -7.14
N VAL A 93 -42.47 3.16 -6.25
CA VAL A 93 -41.41 2.35 -5.61
C VAL A 93 -41.32 2.71 -4.14
N ASP A 94 -41.02 1.73 -3.28
CA ASP A 94 -40.84 1.96 -1.84
C ASP A 94 -39.56 2.78 -1.55
N ILE A 95 -38.51 2.57 -2.34
CA ILE A 95 -37.22 3.25 -2.22
C ILE A 95 -36.80 3.77 -3.59
N SER A 96 -36.58 5.08 -3.67
CA SER A 96 -35.93 5.73 -4.82
C SER A 96 -34.55 6.20 -4.39
N THR A 97 -33.50 5.87 -5.14
CA THR A 97 -32.13 6.33 -4.85
C THR A 97 -32.05 7.85 -4.73
N LYS A 98 -32.75 8.59 -5.61
CA LYS A 98 -32.83 10.06 -5.51
C LYS A 98 -33.45 10.48 -4.17
N GLY A 99 -34.64 9.96 -3.85
CA GLY A 99 -35.34 10.31 -2.62
C GLY A 99 -34.59 9.88 -1.35
N LEU A 100 -33.74 8.85 -1.45
CA LEU A 100 -32.85 8.41 -0.39
C LEU A 100 -31.65 9.36 -0.23
N TYR A 101 -31.00 9.74 -1.34
CA TYR A 101 -29.90 10.72 -1.34
C TYR A 101 -30.31 12.05 -0.73
N ASP A 102 -31.52 12.53 -1.03
CA ASP A 102 -32.07 13.78 -0.48
C ASP A 102 -32.25 13.73 1.06
N LYS A 103 -32.25 12.53 1.67
CA LYS A 103 -32.53 12.31 3.10
C LYS A 103 -31.32 11.83 3.92
N ILE A 104 -30.38 11.13 3.31
CA ILE A 104 -29.20 10.60 4.00
C ILE A 104 -28.31 11.76 4.47
N GLN A 105 -27.81 11.69 5.71
CA GLN A 105 -26.95 12.72 6.30
C GLN A 105 -25.46 12.56 5.94
N PHE A 106 -25.07 11.40 5.41
CA PHE A 106 -23.69 11.07 5.01
C PHE A 106 -22.65 11.30 6.10
N LEU A 107 -23.02 11.07 7.37
CA LEU A 107 -22.09 11.17 8.49
C LEU A 107 -21.10 10.00 8.47
N ASP A 108 -19.82 10.30 8.68
CA ASP A 108 -18.74 9.32 8.80
C ASP A 108 -18.39 9.12 10.29
N VAL A 109 -19.23 8.36 10.99
CA VAL A 109 -19.08 8.07 12.43
C VAL A 109 -18.49 6.67 12.59
N ASP A 110 -17.57 6.49 13.55
CA ASP A 110 -17.00 5.16 13.84
C ASP A 110 -18.06 4.22 14.46
N GLY A 111 -18.42 3.18 13.71
CA GLY A 111 -19.37 2.14 14.12
C GLY A 111 -18.81 1.05 15.04
N GLY A 112 -17.53 1.10 15.40
CA GLY A 112 -16.85 0.09 16.20
C GLY A 112 -16.18 -1.00 15.33
N PRO A 113 -16.35 -2.30 15.61
CA PRO A 113 -15.79 -3.38 14.78
C PRO A 113 -16.26 -3.32 13.32
N TRP A 114 -17.53 -2.98 13.10
CA TRP A 114 -18.05 -2.62 11.78
C TRP A 114 -17.95 -1.10 11.60
N LYS A 115 -16.84 -0.65 11.01
CA LYS A 115 -16.43 0.77 10.98
C LYS A 115 -17.47 1.74 10.41
N GLN A 116 -18.20 1.33 9.36
CA GLN A 116 -19.18 2.16 8.66
C GLN A 116 -20.63 1.82 9.03
N GLY A 117 -20.84 1.06 10.12
CA GLY A 117 -22.16 0.64 10.55
C GLY A 117 -22.36 0.84 12.04
N TRP A 118 -22.87 -0.19 12.71
CA TRP A 118 -23.14 -0.17 14.16
C TRP A 118 -22.97 -1.56 14.76
N VAL A 119 -23.00 -1.65 16.09
CA VAL A 119 -22.97 -2.92 16.81
C VAL A 119 -24.29 -3.67 16.58
N VAL A 120 -24.25 -4.73 15.77
CA VAL A 120 -25.40 -5.60 15.51
C VAL A 120 -25.70 -6.46 16.73
N LYS A 121 -26.98 -6.57 17.10
CA LYS A 121 -27.46 -7.37 18.22
C LYS A 121 -28.55 -8.33 17.74
N TYR A 122 -28.57 -9.52 18.32
CA TYR A 122 -29.56 -10.57 18.11
C TYR A 122 -30.03 -11.05 19.49
N LYS A 123 -31.29 -11.48 19.59
CA LYS A 123 -31.87 -12.05 20.81
C LYS A 123 -31.38 -13.49 21.04
N GLY A 124 -31.12 -14.22 19.96
CA GLY A 124 -30.63 -15.59 19.96
C GLY A 124 -31.72 -16.65 19.81
N ASP A 125 -33.00 -16.26 19.84
CA ASP A 125 -34.17 -17.14 19.70
C ASP A 125 -34.82 -17.08 18.30
N GLU A 126 -34.29 -16.25 17.39
CA GLU A 126 -34.88 -15.99 16.07
C GLU A 126 -34.96 -17.24 15.17
N TRP A 127 -34.19 -18.28 15.49
CA TRP A 127 -34.01 -19.48 14.67
C TRP A 127 -34.46 -20.77 15.36
N ASN A 128 -35.31 -20.63 16.39
CA ASN A 128 -35.87 -21.77 17.12
C ASN A 128 -36.86 -22.56 16.26
N ASP A 129 -37.77 -21.87 15.56
CA ASP A 129 -38.82 -22.50 14.75
C ASP A 129 -38.36 -22.81 13.31
N GLU A 130 -37.60 -21.90 12.68
CA GLU A 130 -36.95 -22.14 11.39
C GLU A 130 -35.44 -21.91 11.48
N LYS A 131 -34.65 -22.85 10.95
CA LYS A 131 -33.19 -22.74 10.98
C LYS A 131 -32.66 -21.71 9.98
N LEU A 132 -31.65 -20.95 10.40
CA LEU A 132 -30.85 -20.13 9.49
C LEU A 132 -30.14 -21.04 8.49
N LYS A 133 -30.44 -20.87 7.21
CA LYS A 133 -29.76 -21.55 6.12
C LYS A 133 -28.54 -20.73 5.72
N VAL A 134 -27.34 -21.24 6.03
CA VAL A 134 -26.07 -20.58 5.69
C VAL A 134 -25.46 -21.24 4.46
N PHE A 135 -25.25 -20.45 3.41
CA PHE A 135 -24.52 -20.89 2.22
C PHE A 135 -23.14 -20.23 2.21
N VAL A 136 -22.10 -21.04 2.34
CA VAL A 136 -20.73 -20.58 2.14
C VAL A 136 -20.42 -20.68 0.65
N VAL A 137 -20.03 -19.57 0.04
CA VAL A 137 -19.80 -19.47 -1.41
C VAL A 137 -18.31 -19.20 -1.67
N PRO A 138 -17.50 -20.25 -1.94
CA PRO A 138 -16.14 -20.07 -2.40
C PRO A 138 -16.12 -19.30 -3.73
N HIS A 139 -15.25 -18.31 -3.85
CA HIS A 139 -15.09 -17.51 -5.06
C HIS A 139 -13.64 -17.04 -5.22
N SER A 140 -13.25 -16.67 -6.44
CA SER A 140 -11.96 -16.05 -6.75
C SER A 140 -12.17 -14.87 -7.70
N HIS A 141 -11.85 -13.66 -7.26
CA HIS A 141 -11.89 -12.48 -8.10
C HIS A 141 -10.61 -12.42 -8.96
N ASN A 142 -10.77 -12.41 -10.28
CA ASN A 142 -9.65 -12.42 -11.24
C ASN A 142 -9.77 -11.20 -12.13
N ASP A 143 -8.98 -10.17 -11.82
CA ASP A 143 -8.95 -8.94 -12.60
C ASP A 143 -8.36 -9.19 -14.00
N PRO A 144 -9.08 -8.89 -15.10
CA PRO A 144 -8.56 -9.01 -16.46
C PRO A 144 -7.68 -7.81 -16.81
N GLY A 145 -6.61 -7.61 -16.04
CA GLY A 145 -5.73 -6.46 -16.15
C GLY A 145 -5.97 -5.44 -15.04
N TRP A 146 -4.94 -5.20 -14.22
CA TRP A 146 -4.93 -4.19 -13.17
C TRP A 146 -3.49 -3.77 -12.89
N LYS A 147 -2.80 -4.50 -12.00
CA LYS A 147 -1.36 -4.30 -11.76
C LYS A 147 -0.49 -5.02 -12.79
N LEU A 148 -1.01 -6.12 -13.34
CA LEU A 148 -0.41 -6.88 -14.43
C LEU A 148 -1.34 -6.84 -15.65
N THR A 149 -0.81 -7.23 -16.79
CA THR A 149 -1.62 -7.48 -17.99
C THR A 149 -2.48 -8.73 -17.82
N VAL A 150 -3.51 -8.86 -18.68
CA VAL A 150 -4.36 -10.06 -18.73
C VAL A 150 -3.53 -11.33 -18.87
N GLU A 151 -2.56 -11.33 -19.80
CA GLU A 151 -1.73 -12.50 -20.08
C GLU A 151 -0.86 -12.89 -18.89
N GLU A 152 -0.27 -11.91 -18.21
CA GLU A 152 0.55 -12.18 -17.03
C GLU A 152 -0.28 -12.75 -15.87
N TYR A 153 -1.50 -12.23 -15.63
CA TYR A 153 -2.41 -12.81 -14.64
C TYR A 153 -2.82 -14.23 -15.02
N TYR A 154 -3.18 -14.44 -16.29
CA TYR A 154 -3.56 -15.75 -16.79
C TYR A 154 -2.45 -16.78 -16.58
N MET A 155 -1.24 -16.46 -17.04
CA MET A 155 -0.09 -17.37 -17.00
C MET A 155 0.43 -17.62 -15.59
N ARG A 156 0.33 -16.65 -14.67
CA ARG A 156 0.88 -16.78 -13.30
C ARG A 156 -0.13 -17.25 -12.26
N GLN A 157 -1.43 -16.98 -12.46
CA GLN A 157 -2.45 -17.15 -11.42
C GLN A 157 -3.72 -17.81 -11.95
N SER A 158 -4.45 -17.15 -12.84
CA SER A 158 -5.84 -17.54 -13.15
C SER A 158 -5.94 -18.93 -13.74
N ARG A 159 -5.00 -19.34 -14.62
CA ARG A 159 -4.99 -20.69 -15.17
C ARG A 159 -4.87 -21.76 -14.07
N HIS A 160 -3.93 -21.58 -13.14
CA HIS A 160 -3.72 -22.53 -12.05
C HIS A 160 -4.91 -22.60 -11.08
N ILE A 161 -5.55 -21.46 -10.81
CA ILE A 161 -6.76 -21.40 -10.00
C ILE A 161 -7.87 -22.23 -10.68
N LEU A 162 -8.10 -22.01 -11.98
CA LEU A 162 -9.10 -22.74 -12.74
C LEU A 162 -8.78 -24.24 -12.82
N ASP A 163 -7.53 -24.60 -13.12
CA ASP A 163 -7.07 -25.99 -13.16
C ASP A 163 -7.36 -26.68 -11.83
N THR A 164 -7.05 -26.04 -10.70
CA THR A 164 -7.28 -26.57 -9.35
C THR A 164 -8.77 -26.71 -9.04
N ILE A 165 -9.60 -25.73 -9.43
CA ILE A 165 -11.06 -25.78 -9.23
C ILE A 165 -11.64 -26.96 -10.00
N VAL A 166 -11.28 -27.11 -11.27
CA VAL A 166 -11.74 -28.23 -12.10
C VAL A 166 -11.31 -29.56 -11.48
N GLU A 167 -10.05 -29.69 -11.07
CA GLU A 167 -9.55 -30.92 -10.44
C GLU A 167 -10.28 -31.24 -9.13
N THR A 168 -10.52 -30.22 -8.29
CA THR A 168 -11.11 -30.39 -6.95
C THR A 168 -12.60 -30.71 -7.02
N LEU A 169 -13.34 -30.06 -7.92
CA LEU A 169 -14.79 -30.24 -8.05
C LEU A 169 -15.19 -31.42 -8.95
N SER A 170 -14.25 -32.01 -9.68
CA SER A 170 -14.51 -33.21 -10.50
C SER A 170 -14.32 -34.52 -9.73
N LYS A 171 -13.98 -34.46 -8.43
CA LYS A 171 -13.87 -35.62 -7.52
C LYS A 171 -15.19 -35.79 -6.77
#